data_AF-A0A1W9Z0V0-F1
#
_entry.id   AF-A0A1W9Z0V0-F1
#
_cell.length_a   1.000
_cell.length_b   1.000
_cell.length_c   1.000
_cell.angle_alpha   90.00
_cell.angle_beta   90.00
_cell.angle_gamma   90.00
#
_symmetry.space_group_name_H-M   'P 1'
#
loop_
_entity.id
_entity.type
_entity.pdbx_description
1 polymer ?
#
loop_
_entity_poly.entity_id
_entity_poly.type
_entity_poly.pdbx_seq_one_letter_code
_entity_poly.pdbx_strand_id
1 'polypeptide(L)'
;MAIPATGTTWKAGGFNDIDNTFLERGGKIAVLIRQARGAESNLSPHNANGTPFWSPFAQDGKLRDDLFAFKKINGFWVENPDPNEGFHLLGAFKEGDGPTVKSDFDDDDYMVEQTNFPFDSDRTKEDEPFTLTPVETLKPVLRRVRNGLPLAAANGDNLVEYPGQAGTVYVRPLDYTPINYQVLLIREFNKPGGKIQTVKAFDLVKVNKVGDAKMGKKDAEAAELTMKPLPSGHFMGVQDGEYQPIIKAEWIGGEGYAALLGSPVSGYTATLGVQSSGTFTLTYGGLTTSGIAYNATASAVKTALVALDDGYTSADWDVTGSAGGPYTVTVPSISKPLSGSGASLGTPGTFSVAPVTE
;
A
#
# COMPACT_ATOMS: atom_id res chain seq x y z
N MET A 1 -38.17 -6.73 -5.65
CA MET A 1 -37.73 -7.05 -7.03
C MET A 1 -38.45 -8.29 -7.50
N ALA A 2 -38.95 -8.33 -8.73
CA ALA A 2 -39.60 -9.52 -9.29
C ALA A 2 -38.54 -10.58 -9.65
N ILE A 3 -38.84 -11.85 -9.40
CA ILE A 3 -37.96 -12.97 -9.75
C ILE A 3 -37.87 -13.04 -11.29
N PRO A 4 -36.67 -13.14 -11.89
CA PRO A 4 -36.52 -13.23 -13.33
C PRO A 4 -37.25 -14.46 -13.90
N ALA A 5 -37.93 -14.28 -15.04
CA ALA A 5 -38.71 -15.34 -15.69
C ALA A 5 -37.84 -16.45 -16.33
N THR A 6 -36.51 -16.26 -16.40
CA THR A 6 -35.59 -17.21 -17.03
C THR A 6 -34.24 -17.18 -16.32
N GLY A 7 -33.70 -18.35 -16.02
CA GLY A 7 -32.35 -18.51 -15.45
C GLY A 7 -31.26 -18.58 -16.52
N THR A 8 -30.00 -18.51 -16.09
CA THR A 8 -28.82 -18.74 -16.94
C THR A 8 -28.23 -20.13 -16.67
N THR A 9 -27.38 -20.62 -17.58
CA THR A 9 -26.64 -21.88 -17.36
C THR A 9 -25.45 -21.65 -16.43
N TRP A 10 -24.96 -22.71 -15.77
CA TRP A 10 -23.82 -22.62 -14.86
C TRP A 10 -22.59 -21.93 -15.48
N LYS A 11 -22.29 -22.27 -16.73
CA LYS A 11 -21.18 -21.68 -17.49
C LYS A 11 -21.46 -20.22 -17.91
N ALA A 12 -22.68 -19.93 -18.36
CA ALA A 12 -23.04 -18.59 -18.82
C ALA A 12 -23.31 -17.59 -17.69
N GLY A 13 -23.56 -18.09 -16.47
CA GLY A 13 -23.68 -17.28 -15.26
C GLY A 13 -22.37 -17.04 -14.53
N GLY A 14 -21.23 -17.50 -15.06
CA GLY A 14 -19.91 -17.29 -14.46
C GLY A 14 -19.67 -18.05 -13.15
N PHE A 15 -20.53 -19.02 -12.81
CA PHE A 15 -20.42 -19.78 -11.56
C PHE A 15 -19.17 -20.69 -11.49
N ASN A 16 -18.42 -20.82 -12.60
CA ASN A 16 -17.13 -21.52 -12.70
C ASN A 16 -15.95 -20.58 -12.96
N ASP A 17 -16.13 -19.26 -12.92
CA ASP A 17 -15.08 -18.27 -13.19
C ASP A 17 -14.15 -18.14 -11.96
N ILE A 18 -13.58 -19.27 -11.52
CA ILE A 18 -12.56 -19.32 -10.48
C ILE A 18 -11.20 -18.99 -11.09
N ASP A 19 -10.53 -17.99 -10.55
CA ASP A 19 -9.26 -17.52 -11.06
C ASP A 19 -8.19 -17.53 -9.96
N ASN A 20 -7.09 -18.22 -10.24
CA ASN A 20 -5.96 -18.32 -9.32
C ASN A 20 -5.18 -17.01 -9.21
N THR A 21 -5.36 -16.04 -10.11
CA THR A 21 -4.69 -14.74 -10.07
C THR A 21 -5.10 -13.94 -8.84
N PHE A 22 -6.35 -14.05 -8.39
CA PHE A 22 -6.87 -13.43 -7.16
C PHE A 22 -6.47 -14.16 -5.86
N LEU A 23 -5.82 -15.33 -5.95
CA LEU A 23 -5.39 -16.06 -4.75
C LEU A 23 -4.18 -15.39 -4.07
N GLU A 24 -4.35 -14.79 -2.90
CA GLU A 24 -3.23 -14.26 -2.12
C GLU A 24 -2.48 -15.36 -1.34
N ARG A 25 -1.42 -15.93 -1.94
CA ARG A 25 -0.59 -16.97 -1.29
C ARG A 25 0.89 -16.86 -1.66
N GLY A 26 1.77 -17.13 -0.68
CA GLY A 26 3.21 -17.39 -0.92
C GLY A 26 4.05 -16.15 -1.15
N GLY A 27 4.25 -15.36 -0.10
CA GLY A 27 4.89 -14.05 -0.22
C GLY A 27 5.89 -13.70 0.88
N LYS A 28 6.68 -12.65 0.62
CA LYS A 28 7.44 -11.95 1.67
C LYS A 28 6.47 -11.17 2.54
N ILE A 29 6.69 -11.20 3.84
CA ILE A 29 5.89 -10.45 4.80
C ILE A 29 6.81 -9.46 5.50
N ALA A 30 6.33 -8.24 5.68
CA ALA A 30 6.98 -7.23 6.51
C ALA A 30 5.95 -6.59 7.44
N VAL A 31 6.37 -6.29 8.66
CA VAL A 31 5.56 -5.55 9.62
C VAL A 31 6.31 -4.31 10.04
N LEU A 32 5.70 -3.16 9.79
CA LEU A 32 6.23 -1.86 10.17
C LEU A 32 5.47 -1.34 11.37
N ILE A 33 6.19 -0.77 12.33
CA ILE A 33 5.60 -0.16 13.52
C ILE A 33 6.23 1.20 13.80
N ARG A 34 5.41 2.18 14.20
CA ARG A 34 5.86 3.46 14.75
C ARG A 34 4.96 3.91 15.90
N GLN A 35 5.39 4.94 16.62
CA GLN A 35 4.56 5.58 17.65
C GLN A 35 3.40 6.34 16.98
N ALA A 36 2.16 6.13 17.45
CA ALA A 36 1.04 6.96 17.05
C ALA A 36 1.09 8.31 17.79
N ARG A 37 1.05 9.42 17.05
CA ARG A 37 1.14 10.80 17.57
C ARG A 37 -0.07 11.67 17.21
N GLY A 38 -1.19 11.04 16.85
CA GLY A 38 -2.43 11.75 16.47
C GLY A 38 -2.29 12.40 15.09
N ALA A 39 -2.72 13.66 14.97
CA ALA A 39 -2.72 14.40 13.70
C ALA A 39 -1.32 14.46 13.03
N GLU A 40 -0.25 14.55 13.82
CA GLU A 40 1.15 14.60 13.34
C GLU A 40 1.62 13.29 12.67
N SER A 41 0.87 12.20 12.82
CA SER A 41 1.18 10.91 12.21
C SER A 41 0.01 10.36 11.40
N ASN A 42 -0.91 11.20 10.92
CA ASN A 42 -2.15 10.78 10.27
C ASN A 42 -1.90 9.85 9.06
N LEU A 43 -2.57 8.69 9.05
CA LEU A 43 -2.49 7.68 7.98
C LEU A 43 -3.75 7.58 7.11
N SER A 44 -4.64 8.56 7.20
CA SER A 44 -5.91 8.56 6.45
C SER A 44 -5.68 8.38 4.94
N PRO A 45 -6.30 7.39 4.28
CA PRO A 45 -6.11 7.18 2.84
C PRO A 45 -6.60 8.35 1.99
N HIS A 46 -7.68 9.01 2.41
CA HIS A 46 -8.40 9.97 1.57
C HIS A 46 -8.57 11.31 2.27
N ASN A 47 -8.59 12.38 1.46
CA ASN A 47 -9.15 13.68 1.84
C ASN A 47 -10.69 13.62 1.81
N ALA A 48 -11.35 14.63 2.37
CA ALA A 48 -12.82 14.71 2.37
C ALA A 48 -13.46 14.73 0.97
N ASN A 49 -12.70 15.14 -0.06
CA ASN A 49 -13.13 15.12 -1.46
C ASN A 49 -12.86 13.79 -2.18
N GLY A 50 -12.39 12.75 -1.46
CA GLY A 50 -12.06 11.44 -2.00
C GLY A 50 -10.70 11.33 -2.69
N THR A 51 -9.94 12.43 -2.79
CA THR A 51 -8.58 12.36 -3.35
C THR A 51 -7.62 11.66 -2.39
N PRO A 52 -6.58 10.95 -2.87
CA PRO A 52 -5.56 10.35 -2.02
C PRO A 52 -4.90 11.40 -1.12
N PHE A 53 -4.86 11.14 0.19
CA PHE A 53 -4.13 11.96 1.17
C PHE A 53 -2.81 11.31 1.54
N TRP A 54 -2.85 10.05 1.98
CA TRP A 54 -1.67 9.28 2.36
C TRP A 54 -1.72 7.89 1.72
N SER A 55 -0.56 7.41 1.28
CA SER A 55 -0.40 6.06 0.73
C SER A 55 0.96 5.47 1.13
N PRO A 56 1.03 4.15 1.40
CA PRO A 56 2.30 3.43 1.55
C PRO A 56 3.02 3.24 0.21
N PHE A 57 2.32 3.50 -0.91
CA PHE A 57 2.85 3.46 -2.26
C PHE A 57 3.20 4.87 -2.76
N ALA A 58 4.27 4.96 -3.54
CA ALA A 58 4.60 6.16 -4.31
C ALA A 58 3.69 6.25 -5.54
N GLN A 59 3.78 7.37 -6.27
CA GLN A 59 3.00 7.61 -7.50
C GLN A 59 3.27 6.57 -8.60
N ASP A 60 4.42 5.88 -8.56
CA ASP A 60 4.74 4.80 -9.49
C ASP A 60 4.23 3.41 -9.05
N GLY A 61 3.43 3.35 -7.97
CA GLY A 61 2.86 2.13 -7.43
C GLY A 61 3.85 1.24 -6.66
N LYS A 62 5.10 1.70 -6.44
CA LYS A 62 6.09 0.98 -5.62
C LYS A 62 6.02 1.40 -4.16
N LEU A 63 6.49 0.52 -3.28
CA LEU A 63 6.61 0.85 -1.86
C LEU A 63 7.61 1.98 -1.65
N ARG A 64 7.19 2.94 -0.83
CA ARG A 64 7.98 4.08 -0.39
C ARG A 64 9.19 3.65 0.45
N ASP A 65 10.36 4.20 0.15
CA ASP A 65 11.60 3.95 0.90
C ASP A 65 11.75 4.91 2.11
N ASP A 66 11.15 6.09 2.02
CA ASP A 66 11.07 7.10 3.09
C ASP A 66 10.18 6.66 4.28
N LEU A 67 9.59 5.46 4.24
CA LEU A 67 8.88 4.93 5.39
C LEU A 67 9.82 4.68 6.59
N PHE A 68 11.07 4.29 6.35
CA PHE A 68 11.93 3.71 7.38
C PHE A 68 12.75 4.75 8.18
N ALA A 69 12.73 4.61 9.51
CA ALA A 69 13.62 5.32 10.44
C ALA A 69 15.07 4.80 10.39
N PHE A 70 15.25 3.50 10.15
CA PHE A 70 16.56 2.86 9.99
C PHE A 70 16.61 2.09 8.69
N LYS A 71 17.69 2.25 7.94
CA LYS A 71 17.96 1.47 6.72
C LYS A 71 19.37 0.92 6.72
N LYS A 72 19.62 -0.08 5.88
CA LYS A 72 20.99 -0.55 5.65
C LYS A 72 21.62 0.25 4.52
N ILE A 73 22.74 0.91 4.78
CA ILE A 73 23.55 1.58 3.77
C ILE A 73 24.92 0.91 3.76
N ASN A 74 25.37 0.45 2.59
CA ASN A 74 26.64 -0.28 2.42
C ASN A 74 26.77 -1.51 3.35
N GLY A 75 25.65 -2.17 3.68
CA GLY A 75 25.61 -3.35 4.55
C GLY A 75 25.56 -3.06 6.05
N PHE A 76 25.73 -1.81 6.47
CA PHE A 76 25.64 -1.39 7.88
C PHE A 76 24.26 -0.81 8.17
N TRP A 77 23.74 -1.09 9.37
CA TRP A 77 22.57 -0.36 9.86
C TRP A 77 22.96 1.11 10.02
N VAL A 78 22.09 2.02 9.63
CA VAL A 78 22.25 3.46 9.89
C VAL A 78 20.87 4.04 10.15
N GLU A 79 20.83 5.07 10.99
CA GLU A 79 19.66 5.94 11.04
C GLU A 79 19.48 6.59 9.67
N ASN A 80 18.25 6.64 9.18
CA ASN A 80 17.95 7.20 7.87
C ASN A 80 18.19 8.72 7.92
N PRO A 81 19.20 9.26 7.21
CA PRO A 81 19.50 10.69 7.27
C PRO A 81 18.49 11.54 6.47
N ASP A 82 17.72 10.90 5.58
CA ASP A 82 16.72 11.54 4.75
C ASP A 82 15.41 11.75 5.52
N PRO A 83 14.60 12.77 5.19
CA PRO A 83 13.26 12.93 5.76
C PRO A 83 12.46 11.63 5.62
N ASN A 84 11.89 11.15 6.71
CA ASN A 84 11.23 9.86 6.76
C ASN A 84 10.03 9.86 7.72
N GLU A 85 9.18 8.85 7.57
CA GLU A 85 7.94 8.66 8.34
C GLU A 85 8.17 7.93 9.67
N GLY A 86 9.41 7.55 10.00
CA GLY A 86 9.75 7.01 11.31
C GLY A 86 9.31 5.56 11.57
N PHE A 87 8.99 4.77 10.54
CA PHE A 87 8.64 3.36 10.74
C PHE A 87 9.86 2.48 11.01
N HIS A 88 9.69 1.51 11.90
CA HIS A 88 10.68 0.48 12.20
C HIS A 88 10.21 -0.87 11.70
N LEU A 89 11.11 -1.61 11.05
CA LEU A 89 10.87 -3.00 10.68
C LEU A 89 10.92 -3.90 11.93
N LEU A 90 9.77 -4.46 12.32
CA LEU A 90 9.65 -5.28 13.53
C LEU A 90 10.50 -6.56 13.46
N GLY A 91 10.67 -7.09 12.25
CA GLY A 91 11.64 -8.15 11.95
C GLY A 91 11.07 -9.32 11.17
N ALA A 92 11.84 -10.41 11.16
CA ALA A 92 11.44 -11.65 10.52
C ALA A 92 10.40 -12.42 11.36
N PHE A 93 9.64 -13.27 10.69
CA PHE A 93 8.65 -14.17 11.28
C PHE A 93 9.06 -15.62 11.01
N LYS A 94 8.70 -16.53 11.91
CA LYS A 94 8.92 -17.97 11.69
C LYS A 94 7.95 -18.48 10.62
N GLU A 95 8.38 -19.47 9.85
CA GLU A 95 7.53 -20.11 8.84
C GLU A 95 6.27 -20.70 9.50
N GLY A 96 5.09 -20.36 8.97
CA GLY A 96 3.79 -20.72 9.52
C GLY A 96 3.21 -19.75 10.57
N ASP A 97 4.05 -18.91 11.18
CA ASP A 97 3.70 -18.00 12.28
C ASP A 97 3.73 -16.52 11.84
N GLY A 98 3.16 -16.23 10.66
CA GLY A 98 3.00 -14.86 10.16
C GLY A 98 1.91 -14.08 10.93
N PRO A 99 1.73 -12.77 10.64
CA PRO A 99 0.65 -11.98 11.21
C PRO A 99 -0.70 -12.65 11.02
N THR A 100 -1.42 -12.89 12.11
CA THR A 100 -2.74 -13.54 12.08
C THR A 100 -3.78 -12.58 12.59
N VAL A 101 -4.85 -12.37 11.83
CA VAL A 101 -5.98 -11.54 12.24
C VAL A 101 -7.09 -12.46 12.77
N LYS A 102 -7.62 -12.14 13.94
CA LYS A 102 -8.75 -12.85 14.55
C LYS A 102 -9.87 -11.84 14.78
N SER A 103 -10.92 -11.90 13.95
CA SER A 103 -12.14 -11.12 14.17
C SER A 103 -12.94 -11.77 15.32
N ASP A 104 -13.37 -10.95 16.26
CA ASP A 104 -14.14 -11.30 17.45
C ASP A 104 -15.39 -10.42 17.49
N PHE A 105 -16.56 -11.05 17.36
CA PHE A 105 -17.87 -10.39 17.44
C PHE A 105 -18.59 -10.95 18.65
N ASP A 106 -18.90 -10.10 19.63
CA ASP A 106 -19.79 -10.49 20.73
C ASP A 106 -21.17 -9.88 20.43
N ASP A 107 -22.17 -10.76 20.28
CA ASP A 107 -23.57 -10.38 20.10
C ASP A 107 -24.32 -10.66 21.42
N ASP A 108 -25.19 -9.73 21.85
CA ASP A 108 -26.03 -9.88 23.04
C ASP A 108 -27.41 -10.41 22.64
N ASP A 109 -27.63 -11.67 22.95
CA ASP A 109 -28.81 -12.44 22.53
C ASP A 109 -29.98 -12.21 23.50
N TYR A 110 -31.04 -11.56 23.02
CA TYR A 110 -32.29 -11.45 23.76
C TYR A 110 -33.10 -12.74 23.60
N MET A 111 -33.12 -13.56 24.66
CA MET A 111 -33.81 -14.85 24.69
C MET A 111 -35.27 -14.69 25.13
N VAL A 112 -36.19 -15.43 24.50
CA VAL A 112 -37.60 -15.51 24.92
C VAL A 112 -37.97 -16.96 25.22
N GLU A 113 -38.75 -17.21 26.26
CA GLU A 113 -39.01 -18.58 26.76
C GLU A 113 -39.74 -19.51 25.76
N GLN A 114 -40.33 -18.96 24.70
CA GLN A 114 -41.00 -19.73 23.64
C GLN A 114 -40.02 -20.45 22.70
N THR A 115 -38.74 -20.07 22.70
CA THR A 115 -37.73 -20.67 21.82
C THR A 115 -36.35 -20.59 22.45
N ASN A 116 -35.57 -21.66 22.31
CA ASN A 116 -34.16 -21.66 22.73
C ASN A 116 -33.24 -20.96 21.72
N PHE A 117 -33.80 -20.31 20.70
CA PHE A 117 -33.08 -19.44 19.78
C PHE A 117 -33.21 -17.98 20.23
N PRO A 118 -32.19 -17.13 20.00
CA PRO A 118 -32.30 -15.69 20.22
C PRO A 118 -33.49 -15.13 19.45
N PHE A 119 -34.31 -14.34 20.13
CA PHE A 119 -35.44 -13.63 19.52
C PHE A 119 -34.99 -12.36 18.82
N ASP A 120 -33.97 -11.72 19.38
CA ASP A 120 -33.25 -10.58 18.81
C ASP A 120 -31.78 -10.68 19.24
N SER A 121 -30.87 -10.12 18.44
CA SER A 121 -29.44 -10.18 18.71
C SER A 121 -28.80 -8.89 18.22
N ASP A 122 -28.25 -8.12 19.16
CA ASP A 122 -27.56 -6.86 18.87
C ASP A 122 -26.06 -7.05 19.04
N ARG A 123 -25.27 -6.55 18.08
CA ARG A 123 -23.82 -6.59 18.17
C ARG A 123 -23.31 -5.62 19.24
N THR A 124 -22.66 -6.15 20.28
CA THR A 124 -22.17 -5.34 21.41
C THR A 124 -20.68 -5.05 21.34
N LYS A 125 -19.92 -5.90 20.64
CA LYS A 125 -18.49 -5.68 20.42
C LYS A 125 -18.06 -6.16 19.04
N GLU A 126 -17.30 -5.32 18.36
CA GLU A 126 -16.61 -5.67 17.11
C GLU A 126 -15.13 -5.35 17.31
N ASP A 127 -14.32 -6.40 17.49
CA ASP A 127 -12.88 -6.30 17.70
C ASP A 127 -12.17 -7.13 16.63
N GLU A 128 -11.12 -6.57 16.01
CA GLU A 128 -10.30 -7.30 15.02
C GLU A 128 -8.82 -7.30 15.46
N PRO A 129 -8.47 -7.92 16.61
CA PRO A 129 -7.08 -8.01 17.03
C PRO A 129 -6.26 -8.86 16.05
N PHE A 130 -4.99 -8.52 15.93
CA PHE A 130 -4.03 -9.31 15.17
C PHE A 130 -2.81 -9.68 16.02
N THR A 131 -2.25 -10.84 15.78
CA THR A 131 -1.09 -11.35 16.52
C THR A 131 0.18 -11.30 15.68
N LEU A 132 1.30 -10.98 16.33
CA LEU A 132 2.62 -10.86 15.73
C LEU A 132 3.64 -11.64 16.57
N THR A 133 4.41 -12.55 15.95
CA THR A 133 5.47 -13.30 16.65
C THR A 133 6.82 -13.10 15.97
N PRO A 134 7.43 -11.90 16.08
CA PRO A 134 8.72 -11.61 15.47
C PRO A 134 9.85 -12.39 16.16
N VAL A 135 10.78 -12.95 15.37
CA VAL A 135 11.86 -13.81 15.87
C VAL A 135 13.20 -13.12 16.08
N GLU A 136 13.38 -11.90 15.54
CA GLU A 136 14.61 -11.11 15.70
C GLU A 136 14.63 -10.38 17.05
N THR A 137 14.58 -11.14 18.15
CA THR A 137 14.38 -10.65 19.53
C THR A 137 15.49 -9.73 20.05
N LEU A 138 16.61 -9.62 19.35
CA LEU A 138 17.69 -8.67 19.67
C LEU A 138 17.41 -7.24 19.15
N LYS A 139 16.42 -7.05 18.26
CA LYS A 139 16.12 -5.74 17.70
C LYS A 139 15.67 -4.74 18.79
N PRO A 140 16.26 -3.53 18.84
CA PRO A 140 15.89 -2.49 19.81
C PRO A 140 14.41 -2.17 19.83
N VAL A 141 13.80 -1.97 18.65
CA VAL A 141 12.34 -1.73 18.54
C VAL A 141 11.51 -2.82 19.22
N LEU A 142 11.88 -4.09 19.03
CA LEU A 142 11.12 -5.20 19.59
C LEU A 142 11.28 -5.30 21.11
N ARG A 143 12.49 -5.02 21.64
CA ARG A 143 12.71 -4.94 23.09
C ARG A 143 11.93 -3.77 23.70
N ARG A 144 11.85 -2.62 23.01
CA ARG A 144 11.02 -1.49 23.44
C ARG A 144 9.53 -1.83 23.47
N VAL A 145 8.97 -2.36 22.38
CA VAL A 145 7.55 -2.73 22.31
C VAL A 145 7.18 -3.76 23.39
N ARG A 146 8.01 -4.79 23.59
CA ARG A 146 7.78 -5.81 24.63
C ARG A 146 7.84 -5.24 26.05
N ASN A 147 8.69 -4.25 26.29
CA ASN A 147 8.83 -3.63 27.61
C ASN A 147 7.91 -2.43 27.83
N GLY A 148 7.08 -2.07 26.84
CA GLY A 148 6.22 -0.89 26.93
C GLY A 148 7.03 0.41 27.01
N LEU A 149 8.08 0.52 26.19
CA LEU A 149 8.92 1.72 26.08
C LEU A 149 8.53 2.53 24.82
N PRO A 150 8.56 3.88 24.89
CA PRO A 150 8.18 4.74 23.77
C PRO A 150 9.11 4.56 22.57
N LEU A 151 8.57 4.64 21.35
CA LEU A 151 9.39 4.58 20.13
C LEU A 151 9.83 5.97 19.64
N ALA A 152 9.06 7.01 19.98
CA ALA A 152 9.36 8.39 19.63
C ALA A 152 9.12 9.32 20.82
N ALA A 153 9.84 10.44 20.86
CA ALA A 153 9.61 11.53 21.79
C ALA A 153 8.37 12.34 21.38
N ALA A 154 7.92 13.23 22.27
CA ALA A 154 6.75 14.07 22.01
C ALA A 154 6.93 14.98 20.77
N ASN A 155 8.16 15.40 20.49
CA ASN A 155 8.52 16.18 19.30
C ASN A 155 8.68 15.34 18.03
N GLY A 156 8.65 14.01 18.14
CA GLY A 156 8.83 13.09 17.01
C GLY A 156 10.21 12.50 16.85
N ASP A 157 11.17 12.90 17.69
CA ASP A 157 12.52 12.34 17.61
C ASP A 157 12.48 10.84 17.89
N ASN A 158 13.22 10.08 17.08
CA ASN A 158 13.35 8.64 17.23
C ASN A 158 14.04 8.31 18.56
N LEU A 159 13.40 7.48 19.38
CA LEU A 159 13.97 7.02 20.65
C LEU A 159 14.54 5.61 20.56
N VAL A 160 14.32 4.90 19.46
CA VAL A 160 14.80 3.52 19.29
C VAL A 160 16.33 3.52 19.14
N GLU A 161 16.99 2.71 19.96
CA GLU A 161 18.44 2.63 20.01
C GLU A 161 19.02 2.07 18.70
N TYR A 162 20.25 2.48 18.42
CA TYR A 162 21.00 1.95 17.29
C TYR A 162 21.40 0.49 17.54
N PRO A 163 21.20 -0.43 16.57
CA PRO A 163 21.63 -1.81 16.72
C PRO A 163 23.15 -1.93 16.94
N GLY A 164 23.56 -2.37 18.13
CA GLY A 164 24.98 -2.49 18.50
C GLY A 164 25.51 -1.33 19.35
N GLN A 165 24.65 -0.41 19.79
CA GLN A 165 25.01 0.61 20.77
C GLN A 165 25.50 -0.03 22.09
N ALA A 166 26.69 0.36 22.54
CA ALA A 166 27.28 -0.17 23.76
C ALA A 166 26.55 0.34 25.01
N GLY A 167 26.38 -0.52 26.01
CA GLY A 167 25.77 -0.16 27.29
C GLY A 167 24.24 0.02 27.26
N THR A 168 23.57 -0.33 26.16
CA THR A 168 22.10 -0.27 26.07
C THR A 168 21.44 -1.26 27.04
N VAL A 169 20.51 -0.76 27.85
CA VAL A 169 19.70 -1.54 28.78
C VAL A 169 18.24 -1.22 28.57
N TYR A 170 17.39 -2.25 28.46
CA TYR A 170 15.95 -2.10 28.33
C TYR A 170 15.29 -2.45 29.67
N VAL A 171 14.70 -1.45 30.32
CA VAL A 171 13.99 -1.62 31.59
C VAL A 171 12.49 -1.51 31.36
N ARG A 172 11.70 -2.36 32.01
CA ARG A 172 10.24 -2.16 32.08
C ARG A 172 9.95 -1.29 33.31
N PRO A 173 9.46 -0.05 33.16
CA PRO A 173 9.10 0.78 34.30
C PRO A 173 7.93 0.16 35.07
N LEU A 174 7.87 0.45 36.37
CA LEU A 174 6.75 0.03 37.22
C LEU A 174 5.48 0.83 36.87
N ASP A 175 5.65 2.12 36.59
CA ASP A 175 4.57 3.01 36.16
C ASP A 175 4.21 2.71 34.70
N TYR A 176 2.94 2.39 34.48
CA TYR A 176 2.43 2.06 33.16
C TYR A 176 1.81 3.29 32.51
N THR A 177 2.45 3.78 31.43
CA THR A 177 1.84 4.72 30.49
C THR A 177 1.43 3.96 29.23
N PRO A 178 0.13 3.93 28.85
CA PRO A 178 -0.30 3.27 27.63
C PRO A 178 0.38 3.87 26.40
N ILE A 179 0.99 3.03 25.58
CA ILE A 179 1.65 3.42 24.34
C ILE A 179 0.77 3.04 23.17
N ASN A 180 0.52 4.02 22.32
CA ASN A 180 -0.25 3.86 21.09
C ASN A 180 0.70 3.70 19.90
N TYR A 181 0.39 2.75 19.02
CA TYR A 181 1.19 2.42 17.85
C TYR A 181 0.39 2.57 16.56
N GLN A 182 1.12 2.81 15.48
CA GLN A 182 0.66 2.62 14.12
C GLN A 182 1.34 1.40 13.53
N VAL A 183 0.58 0.55 12.85
CA VAL A 183 1.09 -0.71 12.32
C VAL A 183 0.71 -0.86 10.86
N LEU A 184 1.69 -1.21 10.02
CA LEU A 184 1.48 -1.61 8.64
C LEU A 184 1.82 -3.09 8.49
N LEU A 185 0.87 -3.87 8.00
CA LEU A 185 1.06 -5.28 7.62
C LEU A 185 1.23 -5.34 6.10
N ILE A 186 2.43 -5.67 5.65
CA ILE A 186 2.79 -5.68 4.23
C ILE A 186 3.00 -7.12 3.79
N ARG A 187 2.47 -7.47 2.63
CA ARG A 187 2.69 -8.75 1.96
C ARG A 187 3.05 -8.51 0.49
N GLU A 188 4.09 -9.18 -0.01
CA GLU A 188 4.47 -9.20 -1.43
C GLU A 188 4.40 -10.63 -1.95
N PHE A 189 3.68 -10.89 -3.04
CA PHE A 189 3.61 -12.20 -3.69
C PHE A 189 3.71 -12.07 -5.22
N ASN A 190 4.08 -13.17 -5.89
CA ASN A 190 4.31 -13.17 -7.34
C ASN A 190 3.06 -13.67 -8.07
N LYS A 191 2.75 -13.03 -9.20
CA LYS A 191 1.71 -13.42 -10.13
C LYS A 191 2.22 -13.37 -11.58
N PRO A 192 1.53 -14.03 -12.54
CA PRO A 192 1.74 -13.73 -13.95
C PRO A 192 1.53 -12.22 -14.17
N GLY A 193 2.54 -11.52 -14.69
CA GLY A 193 2.51 -10.06 -14.87
C GLY A 193 3.32 -9.25 -13.86
N GLY A 194 3.84 -9.87 -12.79
CA GLY A 194 4.78 -9.21 -11.87
C GLY A 194 4.45 -9.45 -10.40
N LYS A 195 4.98 -8.56 -9.55
CA LYS A 195 4.76 -8.61 -8.11
C LYS A 195 3.50 -7.84 -7.73
N ILE A 196 2.76 -8.37 -6.77
CA ILE A 196 1.64 -7.69 -6.11
C ILE A 196 2.02 -7.47 -4.66
N GLN A 197 1.75 -6.27 -4.16
CA GLN A 197 1.88 -5.93 -2.76
C GLN A 197 0.54 -5.52 -2.17
N THR A 198 0.22 -6.05 -0.99
CA THR A 198 -0.91 -5.60 -0.18
C THR A 198 -0.40 -4.99 1.11
N VAL A 199 -1.01 -3.88 1.53
CA VAL A 199 -0.66 -3.17 2.77
C VAL A 199 -1.94 -2.92 3.55
N LYS A 200 -2.02 -3.46 4.78
CA LYS A 200 -3.08 -3.13 5.74
C LYS A 200 -2.53 -2.18 6.78
N ALA A 201 -3.13 -1.00 6.93
CA ALA A 201 -2.73 -0.03 7.95
C ALA A 201 -3.76 0.07 9.07
N PHE A 202 -3.23 0.20 10.28
CA PHE A 202 -3.99 0.52 11.48
C PHE A 202 -3.41 1.78 12.13
N ASP A 203 -4.23 2.82 12.27
CA ASP A 203 -3.82 4.13 12.78
C ASP A 203 -3.60 4.17 14.30
N LEU A 204 -4.35 3.36 15.04
CA LEU A 204 -4.26 3.34 16.49
C LEU A 204 -4.36 1.91 17.01
N VAL A 205 -3.26 1.43 17.57
CA VAL A 205 -3.11 0.06 18.05
C VAL A 205 -2.46 0.05 19.42
N LYS A 206 -2.97 -0.78 20.34
CA LYS A 206 -2.32 -1.06 21.63
C LYS A 206 -1.87 -2.51 21.70
N VAL A 207 -0.76 -2.75 22.41
CA VAL A 207 -0.39 -4.11 22.80
C VAL A 207 -1.35 -4.55 23.89
N ASN A 208 -2.27 -5.45 23.55
CA ASN A 208 -3.26 -6.01 24.47
C ASN A 208 -2.67 -7.11 25.35
N LYS A 209 -1.78 -7.93 24.78
CA LYS A 209 -1.15 -9.05 25.47
C LYS A 209 0.25 -9.31 24.92
N VAL A 210 1.18 -9.61 25.81
CA VAL A 210 2.47 -10.23 25.47
C VAL A 210 2.37 -11.68 25.96
N GLY A 211 2.42 -12.62 25.03
CA GLY A 211 2.38 -14.05 25.29
C GLY A 211 3.67 -14.56 25.95
N ASP A 212 3.69 -15.86 26.22
CA ASP A 212 4.84 -16.51 26.82
C ASP A 212 6.05 -16.47 25.88
N ALA A 213 7.23 -16.27 26.46
CA ALA A 213 8.51 -16.35 25.78
C ALA A 213 9.30 -17.51 26.35
N LYS A 214 9.89 -18.34 25.48
CA LYS A 214 10.74 -19.45 25.90
C LYS A 214 12.16 -19.23 25.41
N MET A 215 13.11 -19.22 26.33
CA MET A 215 14.54 -19.24 26.01
C MET A 215 14.97 -20.70 25.89
N GLY A 216 15.25 -21.15 24.67
CA GLY A 216 15.65 -22.53 24.41
C GLY A 216 16.50 -22.65 23.17
N LYS A 217 17.15 -23.81 22.97
CA LYS A 217 18.01 -24.03 21.79
C LYS A 217 17.27 -23.88 20.45
N LYS A 218 15.96 -24.14 20.43
CA LYS A 218 15.09 -24.05 19.25
C LYS A 218 14.15 -22.83 19.27
N ASP A 219 14.11 -22.11 20.39
CA ASP A 219 13.12 -21.07 20.67
C ASP A 219 13.87 -19.75 20.87
N ALA A 220 13.62 -18.77 20.01
CA ALA A 220 14.37 -17.50 19.96
C ALA A 220 13.93 -16.47 21.03
N GLU A 221 13.35 -16.93 22.16
CA GLU A 221 12.68 -16.05 23.14
C GLU A 221 11.59 -15.19 22.48
N ALA A 222 11.01 -15.62 21.34
CA ALA A 222 9.92 -14.92 20.68
C ALA A 222 8.64 -15.02 21.52
N ALA A 223 7.88 -13.94 21.62
CA ALA A 223 6.54 -13.95 22.23
C ALA A 223 5.56 -13.40 21.23
N GLU A 224 4.36 -13.97 21.26
CA GLU A 224 3.22 -13.45 20.55
C GLU A 224 2.81 -12.10 21.14
N LEU A 225 2.75 -11.08 20.30
CA LEU A 225 2.18 -9.78 20.63
C LEU A 225 0.76 -9.75 20.09
N THR A 226 -0.24 -9.71 20.96
CA THR A 226 -1.63 -9.46 20.57
C THR A 226 -1.84 -7.96 20.48
N MET A 227 -2.07 -7.47 19.27
CA MET A 227 -2.26 -6.08 18.94
C MET A 227 -3.77 -5.82 18.77
N LYS A 228 -4.29 -4.83 19.50
CA LYS A 228 -5.71 -4.43 19.44
C LYS A 228 -5.84 -3.08 18.75
N PRO A 229 -6.39 -3.03 17.52
CA PRO A 229 -6.82 -1.78 16.90
C PRO A 229 -7.90 -1.10 17.74
N LEU A 230 -7.90 0.23 17.76
CA LEU A 230 -8.89 1.05 18.44
C LEU A 230 -9.31 2.19 17.50
N PRO A 231 -10.56 2.68 17.61
CA PRO A 231 -10.98 3.86 16.84
C PRO A 231 -10.09 5.06 17.16
N SER A 232 -9.57 5.70 16.12
CA SER A 232 -8.80 6.94 16.22
C SER A 232 -9.71 8.13 15.91
N GLY A 233 -9.47 9.26 16.56
CA GLY A 233 -10.16 10.51 16.24
C GLY A 233 -9.71 11.16 14.93
N HIS A 234 -8.70 10.60 14.26
CA HIS A 234 -8.07 11.19 13.07
C HIS A 234 -8.10 10.31 11.84
N PHE A 235 -8.45 9.02 11.97
CA PHE A 235 -8.37 8.07 10.88
C PHE A 235 -9.67 8.05 10.09
N MET A 236 -9.62 8.60 8.88
CA MET A 236 -10.78 8.84 8.05
C MET A 236 -10.57 8.29 6.64
N GLY A 237 -11.63 7.84 5.99
CA GLY A 237 -11.59 7.38 4.62
C GLY A 237 -12.92 7.58 3.92
N VAL A 238 -12.87 7.70 2.60
CA VAL A 238 -14.06 7.60 1.76
C VAL A 238 -14.39 6.13 1.50
N GLN A 239 -15.64 5.74 1.78
CA GLN A 239 -16.23 4.46 1.41
C GLN A 239 -17.61 4.75 0.80
N ASP A 240 -17.89 4.21 -0.39
CA ASP A 240 -19.14 4.41 -1.13
C ASP A 240 -19.53 5.90 -1.32
N GLY A 241 -18.52 6.78 -1.45
CA GLY A 241 -18.69 8.22 -1.65
C GLY A 241 -18.86 9.05 -0.38
N GLU A 242 -18.86 8.42 0.80
CA GLU A 242 -18.99 9.09 2.08
C GLU A 242 -17.67 9.12 2.84
N TYR A 243 -17.26 10.30 3.32
CA TYR A 243 -16.07 10.48 4.14
C TYR A 243 -16.40 10.25 5.62
N GLN A 244 -15.86 9.16 6.18
CA GLN A 244 -16.23 8.68 7.52
C GLN A 244 -15.03 8.13 8.30
N PRO A 245 -15.13 7.99 9.63
CA PRO A 245 -14.12 7.34 10.45
C PRO A 245 -13.95 5.87 10.05
N ILE A 246 -12.71 5.41 10.00
CA ILE A 246 -12.37 4.03 9.64
C ILE A 246 -11.45 3.39 10.70
N ILE A 247 -11.47 2.06 10.78
CA ILE A 247 -10.61 1.29 11.71
C ILE A 247 -9.37 0.70 11.02
N LYS A 248 -9.47 0.47 9.71
CA LYS A 248 -8.48 -0.20 8.87
C LYS A 248 -8.57 0.36 7.46
N ALA A 249 -7.43 0.55 6.82
CA ALA A 249 -7.34 0.81 5.39
C ALA A 249 -6.47 -0.25 4.72
N GLU A 250 -6.86 -0.69 3.52
CA GLU A 250 -6.12 -1.66 2.73
C GLU A 250 -5.75 -1.05 1.39
N TRP A 251 -4.46 -1.10 1.04
CA TRP A 251 -3.96 -0.70 -0.27
C TRP A 251 -3.45 -1.93 -1.00
N ILE A 252 -3.68 -1.95 -2.31
CA ILE A 252 -3.15 -2.97 -3.21
C ILE A 252 -2.35 -2.24 -4.29
N GLY A 253 -1.15 -2.72 -4.56
CA GLY A 253 -0.25 -2.12 -5.54
C GLY A 253 0.66 -3.15 -6.18
N GLY A 254 1.62 -2.66 -6.96
CA GLY A 254 2.57 -3.47 -7.69
C GLY A 254 2.18 -3.75 -9.14
N GLU A 255 3.20 -3.97 -9.97
CA GLU A 255 3.10 -4.21 -11.41
C GLU A 255 2.13 -5.36 -11.75
N GLY A 256 2.11 -6.40 -10.91
CA GLY A 256 1.23 -7.55 -11.12
C GLY A 256 -0.26 -7.23 -10.90
N TYR A 257 -0.59 -6.26 -10.05
CA TYR A 257 -1.99 -5.88 -9.79
C TYR A 257 -2.55 -5.07 -10.95
N ALA A 258 -1.75 -4.12 -11.46
CA ALA A 258 -2.06 -3.40 -12.70
C ALA A 258 -2.24 -4.35 -13.90
N ALA A 259 -1.54 -5.48 -13.91
CA ALA A 259 -1.64 -6.48 -14.97
C ALA A 259 -2.82 -7.46 -14.84
N LEU A 260 -3.45 -7.60 -13.65
CA LEU A 260 -4.35 -8.72 -13.30
C LEU A 260 -5.62 -8.82 -14.15
N LEU A 261 -6.01 -7.74 -14.81
CA LEU A 261 -7.19 -7.70 -15.70
C LEU A 261 -6.85 -7.14 -17.09
N GLY A 262 -5.55 -7.05 -17.44
CA GLY A 262 -5.12 -6.18 -18.53
C GLY A 262 -5.68 -4.78 -18.29
N SER A 263 -5.46 -4.24 -17.07
CA SER A 263 -6.17 -3.05 -16.59
C SER A 263 -6.18 -2.02 -17.70
N PRO A 264 -7.35 -1.59 -18.18
CA PRO A 264 -7.44 -0.70 -19.30
C PRO A 264 -6.75 0.63 -19.00
N VAL A 265 -5.45 0.71 -19.28
CA VAL A 265 -4.70 1.95 -19.18
C VAL A 265 -5.11 2.78 -20.39
N SER A 266 -6.15 3.59 -20.18
CA SER A 266 -6.49 4.65 -21.13
C SER A 266 -5.54 5.83 -20.96
N GLY A 267 -4.99 6.11 -19.78
CA GLY A 267 -4.10 7.25 -19.52
C GLY A 267 -2.61 6.89 -19.43
N TYR A 268 -1.75 7.65 -20.09
CA TYR A 268 -0.28 7.54 -20.01
C TYR A 268 0.35 8.90 -19.73
N THR A 269 1.41 8.95 -18.92
CA THR A 269 2.25 10.13 -18.77
C THR A 269 3.55 9.94 -19.56
N ALA A 270 3.78 10.81 -20.55
CA ALA A 270 5.04 10.91 -21.28
C ALA A 270 5.88 12.05 -20.68
N THR A 271 7.00 11.71 -20.04
CA THR A 271 7.87 12.66 -19.35
C THR A 271 9.18 12.84 -20.11
N LEU A 272 9.53 14.10 -20.35
CA LEU A 272 10.84 14.51 -20.83
C LEU A 272 11.57 15.18 -19.66
N GLY A 273 12.86 14.87 -19.49
CA GLY A 273 13.72 15.72 -18.64
C GLY A 273 14.03 17.05 -19.33
N VAL A 274 14.88 17.89 -18.74
CA VAL A 274 15.29 19.15 -19.37
C VAL A 274 16.08 18.87 -20.66
N GLN A 275 15.45 19.12 -21.81
CA GLN A 275 16.05 18.92 -23.13
C GLN A 275 16.42 20.27 -23.77
N SER A 276 17.57 20.32 -24.45
CA SER A 276 18.02 21.50 -25.21
C SER A 276 17.81 21.36 -26.72
N SER A 277 17.58 20.15 -27.22
CA SER A 277 17.44 19.83 -28.65
C SER A 277 16.89 18.42 -28.86
N GLY A 278 16.55 18.08 -30.11
CA GLY A 278 16.24 16.71 -30.53
C GLY A 278 14.76 16.38 -30.62
N THR A 279 14.47 15.10 -30.84
CA THR A 279 13.09 14.60 -31.00
C THR A 279 12.86 13.32 -30.21
N PHE A 280 11.60 13.09 -29.84
CA PHE A 280 11.13 11.80 -29.30
C PHE A 280 10.03 11.23 -30.20
N THR A 281 9.73 9.94 -30.05
CA THR A 281 8.61 9.29 -30.74
C THR A 281 7.69 8.60 -29.75
N LEU A 282 6.41 8.48 -30.11
CA LEU A 282 5.44 7.65 -29.41
C LEU A 282 5.05 6.48 -30.31
N THR A 283 4.76 5.33 -29.73
CA THR A 283 4.33 4.13 -30.43
C THR A 283 3.06 3.60 -29.80
N TYR A 284 2.01 3.46 -30.61
CA TYR A 284 0.71 2.95 -30.19
C TYR A 284 0.27 1.81 -31.11
N GLY A 285 -0.07 0.66 -30.55
CA GLY A 285 -0.52 -0.50 -31.33
C GLY A 285 0.46 -0.98 -32.40
N GLY A 286 1.77 -0.73 -32.23
CA GLY A 286 2.82 -1.07 -33.18
C GLY A 286 3.11 -0.02 -34.25
N LEU A 287 2.38 1.11 -34.28
CA LEU A 287 2.62 2.23 -35.18
C LEU A 287 3.36 3.35 -34.44
N THR A 288 4.45 3.84 -35.02
CA THR A 288 5.33 4.86 -34.42
C THR A 288 5.12 6.21 -35.10
N THR A 289 5.02 7.27 -34.29
CA THR A 289 4.87 8.64 -34.80
C THR A 289 6.12 9.08 -35.55
N SER A 290 5.98 10.11 -36.39
CA SER A 290 7.16 10.87 -36.80
C SER A 290 7.85 11.52 -35.58
N GLY A 291 9.09 11.98 -35.76
CA GLY A 291 9.85 12.63 -34.69
C GLY A 291 9.15 13.89 -34.18
N ILE A 292 8.77 13.88 -32.90
CA ILE A 292 8.13 14.98 -32.19
C ILE A 292 9.23 15.83 -31.54
N ALA A 293 9.22 17.14 -31.78
CA ALA A 293 10.20 18.05 -31.20
C ALA A 293 10.19 18.03 -29.66
N TYR A 294 11.36 18.14 -29.03
CA TYR A 294 11.50 18.10 -27.57
C TYR A 294 10.67 19.16 -26.81
N ASN A 295 10.32 20.27 -27.45
CA ASN A 295 9.56 21.39 -26.89
C ASN A 295 8.13 21.48 -27.46
N ALA A 296 7.62 20.41 -28.06
CA ALA A 296 6.29 20.38 -28.68
C ALA A 296 5.18 20.78 -27.70
N THR A 297 4.11 21.39 -28.19
CA THR A 297 2.89 21.60 -27.39
C THR A 297 2.07 20.31 -27.30
N ALA A 298 1.20 20.18 -26.30
CA ALA A 298 0.28 19.03 -26.20
C ALA A 298 -0.55 18.83 -27.49
N SER A 299 -0.97 19.92 -28.14
CA SER A 299 -1.68 19.86 -29.42
C SER A 299 -0.81 19.25 -30.53
N ALA A 300 0.49 19.55 -30.58
CA ALA A 300 1.40 18.98 -31.59
C ALA A 300 1.63 17.48 -31.33
N VAL A 301 1.73 17.07 -30.07
CA VAL A 301 1.79 15.64 -29.70
C VAL A 301 0.51 14.92 -30.11
N LYS A 302 -0.67 15.52 -29.85
CA LYS A 302 -1.96 14.98 -30.30
C LYS A 302 -2.02 14.83 -31.82
N THR A 303 -1.59 15.83 -32.57
CA THR A 303 -1.53 15.75 -34.04
C THR A 303 -0.64 14.60 -34.52
N ALA A 304 0.50 14.36 -33.86
CA ALA A 304 1.39 13.25 -34.20
C ALA A 304 0.75 11.87 -33.95
N LEU A 305 -0.02 11.72 -32.87
CA LEU A 305 -0.75 10.50 -32.53
C LEU A 305 -1.94 10.25 -33.47
N VAL A 306 -2.71 11.29 -33.79
CA VAL A 306 -3.83 11.20 -34.75
C VAL A 306 -3.36 10.86 -36.17
N ALA A 307 -2.10 11.16 -36.49
CA ALA A 307 -1.51 10.80 -37.79
C ALA A 307 -1.03 9.35 -37.87
N LEU A 308 -1.08 8.58 -36.77
CA LEU A 308 -0.93 7.13 -36.82
C LEU A 308 -2.17 6.59 -37.54
N ASP A 309 -2.00 5.97 -38.71
CA ASP A 309 -3.09 5.35 -39.47
C ASP A 309 -3.59 4.08 -38.76
N ASP A 310 -4.15 4.27 -37.56
CA ASP A 310 -4.47 3.25 -36.57
C ASP A 310 -5.99 3.00 -36.45
N GLY A 311 -6.78 3.71 -37.27
CA GLY A 311 -8.23 3.65 -37.33
C GLY A 311 -8.95 4.63 -36.39
N TYR A 312 -8.22 5.50 -35.67
CA TYR A 312 -8.79 6.46 -34.72
C TYR A 312 -8.71 7.90 -35.23
N THR A 313 -9.61 8.75 -34.71
CA THR A 313 -9.72 10.16 -35.12
C THR A 313 -9.30 11.09 -33.98
N SER A 314 -9.22 12.39 -34.27
CA SER A 314 -8.87 13.41 -33.26
C SER A 314 -9.82 13.46 -32.05
N ALA A 315 -11.04 12.92 -32.16
CA ALA A 315 -11.99 12.86 -31.05
C ALA A 315 -11.66 11.77 -30.04
N ASP A 316 -10.94 10.73 -30.47
CA ASP A 316 -10.65 9.54 -29.67
C ASP A 316 -9.34 9.67 -28.86
N TRP A 317 -8.54 10.69 -29.20
CA TRP A 317 -7.29 11.03 -28.51
C TRP A 317 -7.49 12.25 -27.60
N ASP A 318 -6.98 12.20 -26.37
CA ASP A 318 -6.81 13.39 -25.55
C ASP A 318 -5.35 13.55 -25.12
N VAL A 319 -4.82 14.77 -25.22
CA VAL A 319 -3.45 15.06 -24.80
C VAL A 319 -3.43 16.41 -24.10
N THR A 320 -3.02 16.40 -22.84
CA THR A 320 -2.84 17.61 -22.03
C THR A 320 -1.39 17.70 -21.55
N GLY A 321 -0.96 18.89 -21.11
CA GLY A 321 0.40 19.13 -20.63
C GLY A 321 1.02 20.43 -21.15
N SER A 322 2.14 20.81 -20.55
CA SER A 322 2.91 21.99 -20.96
C SER A 322 3.76 21.72 -22.20
N ALA A 323 4.19 22.78 -22.89
CA ALA A 323 5.16 22.64 -23.96
C ALA A 323 6.48 22.06 -23.41
N GLY A 324 6.96 20.98 -24.01
CA GLY A 324 8.10 20.19 -23.51
C GLY A 324 7.76 19.13 -22.45
N GLY A 325 6.47 18.94 -22.15
CA GLY A 325 5.99 17.91 -21.22
C GLY A 325 6.05 18.31 -19.75
N PRO A 326 5.67 17.40 -18.83
CA PRO A 326 5.11 16.08 -19.11
C PRO A 326 3.74 16.17 -19.79
N TYR A 327 3.43 15.19 -20.64
CA TYR A 327 2.13 15.07 -21.32
C TYR A 327 1.31 13.95 -20.69
N THR A 328 0.04 14.22 -20.41
CA THR A 328 -0.95 13.18 -20.09
C THR A 328 -1.71 12.85 -21.36
N VAL A 329 -1.61 11.61 -21.82
CA VAL A 329 -2.19 11.09 -23.06
C VAL A 329 -3.27 10.07 -22.73
N THR A 330 -4.50 10.33 -23.16
CA THR A 330 -5.57 9.34 -23.13
C THR A 330 -5.66 8.65 -24.50
N VAL A 331 -5.42 7.33 -24.52
CA VAL A 331 -5.47 6.49 -25.72
C VAL A 331 -6.91 6.07 -26.08
N PRO A 332 -7.20 5.86 -27.37
CA PRO A 332 -8.55 5.55 -27.85
C PRO A 332 -8.98 4.10 -27.56
N SER A 333 -8.03 3.19 -27.38
CA SER A 333 -8.30 1.80 -27.00
C SER A 333 -7.28 1.28 -26.00
N ILE A 334 -7.82 0.61 -25.00
CA ILE A 334 -7.15 -0.03 -23.88
C ILE A 334 -6.41 -1.31 -24.29
N SER A 335 -6.72 -1.86 -25.47
CA SER A 335 -6.15 -3.12 -25.96
C SER A 335 -4.77 -2.95 -26.59
N LYS A 336 -4.27 -1.71 -26.69
CA LYS A 336 -2.99 -1.36 -27.30
C LYS A 336 -2.20 -0.49 -26.31
N PRO A 337 -0.96 -0.87 -25.94
CA PRO A 337 -0.14 -0.04 -25.05
C PRO A 337 0.42 1.16 -25.79
N LEU A 338 0.60 2.28 -25.07
CA LEU A 338 1.42 3.41 -25.52
C LEU A 338 2.84 3.28 -24.97
N SER A 339 3.82 3.44 -25.84
CA SER A 339 5.25 3.47 -25.50
C SER A 339 5.95 4.60 -26.27
N GLY A 340 7.25 4.78 -26.09
CA GLY A 340 7.98 5.77 -26.87
C GLY A 340 9.49 5.66 -26.74
N SER A 341 10.20 6.46 -27.52
CA SER A 341 11.66 6.54 -27.51
C SER A 341 12.15 7.98 -27.53
N GLY A 342 13.06 8.30 -26.62
CA GLY A 342 13.80 9.57 -26.58
C GLY A 342 15.23 9.46 -27.10
N ALA A 343 15.57 8.41 -27.86
CA ALA A 343 16.95 8.14 -28.28
C ALA A 343 17.58 9.27 -29.12
N SER A 344 16.76 10.12 -29.75
CA SER A 344 17.20 11.27 -30.55
C SER A 344 17.13 12.60 -29.78
N LEU A 345 16.98 12.58 -28.45
CA LEU A 345 17.01 13.77 -27.61
C LEU A 345 18.46 14.20 -27.30
N GLY A 346 18.65 15.52 -27.17
CA GLY A 346 19.93 16.10 -26.75
C GLY A 346 20.30 15.72 -25.32
N THR A 347 21.58 15.80 -24.95
CA THR A 347 22.00 15.45 -23.59
C THR A 347 21.50 16.46 -22.55
N PRO A 348 20.90 16.04 -21.42
CA PRO A 348 20.64 14.66 -21.00
C PRO A 348 19.33 14.09 -21.58
N GLY A 349 19.45 13.10 -22.48
CA GLY A 349 18.33 12.53 -23.25
C GLY A 349 17.45 11.58 -22.44
N THR A 350 16.81 12.10 -21.38
CA THR A 350 15.92 11.35 -20.51
C THR A 350 14.49 11.43 -21.00
N PHE A 351 13.89 10.28 -21.28
CA PHE A 351 12.50 10.13 -21.71
C PHE A 351 11.89 8.88 -21.10
N SER A 352 10.64 8.97 -20.64
CA SER A 352 9.86 7.82 -20.18
C SER A 352 8.39 7.96 -20.55
N VAL A 353 7.74 6.81 -20.74
CA VAL A 353 6.27 6.70 -20.82
C VAL A 353 5.84 5.74 -19.74
N ALA A 354 4.93 6.17 -18.88
CA ALA A 354 4.38 5.36 -17.80
C ALA A 354 2.86 5.39 -17.84
N PRO A 355 2.17 4.29 -17.48
CA PRO A 355 0.73 4.30 -17.29
C PRO A 355 0.34 5.26 -16.15
N VAL A 356 -0.79 5.95 -16.28
CA VAL A 356 -1.42 6.69 -15.19
C VAL A 356 -2.18 5.66 -14.35
N THR A 357 -1.64 5.30 -13.20
CA THR A 357 -2.39 4.58 -12.17
C THR A 357 -3.27 5.59 -11.44
N GLU A 358 -4.60 5.43 -11.54
CA GLU A 358 -5.54 6.11 -10.63
C GLU A 358 -5.39 5.62 -9.19
#